data_AF-A0A8H5GCF9-F1
#
_entry.id   AF-A0A8H5GCF9-F1
#
_cell.length_a   1.000
_cell.length_b   1.000
_cell.length_c   1.000
_cell.angle_alpha   90.00
_cell.angle_beta   90.00
_cell.angle_gamma   90.00
#
_symmetry.space_group_name_H-M   'P 1'
#
loop_
_entity.id
_entity.type
_entity.pdbx_description
1 polymer ?
#
loop_
_entity_poly.entity_id
_entity_poly.type
_entity_poly.pdbx_seq_one_letter_code
_entity_poly.pdbx_strand_id
1 'polypeptide(L)'
;MSAETVPPEKSMTELRQNRERSHLLDVHRNAMFVLTQKDRPIPSLQEMKDDLEKDELTSIKERIANAKVNHRANLERIYAAHAEDYLDDQRLRRESRGEYIQGQFDGESMSSKLAEWSEKRDPLASIDHHYEASLKRSVAAECARYASVIVDLSAKKYEIEQRLEEERRQRDAAFPLTLEEFHSKPRDIQIRVANFLSSDGIKREKMMSEFGWAWRQVTPLIREFETNEEFQNEVSILLETLESRDPRRRGQ
;
A
#
# COMPACT_ATOMS: atom_id res chain seq x y z
N MET A 1 29.22 53.89 -26.41
CA MET A 1 29.83 52.97 -25.43
C MET A 1 28.94 53.01 -24.19
N SER A 2 27.96 52.12 -24.10
CA SER A 2 27.05 52.04 -22.97
C SER A 2 27.64 51.07 -21.95
N ALA A 3 27.89 51.57 -20.73
CA ALA A 3 28.40 50.76 -19.63
C ALA A 3 27.25 49.93 -19.05
N GLU A 4 27.38 48.62 -19.16
CA GLU A 4 26.50 47.61 -18.59
C GLU A 4 26.69 47.60 -17.07
N THR A 5 25.75 48.20 -16.34
CA THR A 5 25.74 48.23 -14.88
C THR A 5 25.46 46.84 -14.34
N VAL A 6 26.49 46.16 -13.85
CA VAL A 6 26.40 44.90 -13.12
C VAL A 6 25.61 45.11 -11.82
N PRO A 7 24.56 44.33 -11.54
CA PRO A 7 23.76 44.48 -10.32
C PRO A 7 24.57 44.08 -9.07
N PRO A 8 24.33 44.74 -7.93
CA PRO A 8 25.17 44.61 -6.73
C PRO A 8 25.07 43.21 -6.11
N GLU A 9 26.23 42.59 -5.82
CA GLU A 9 26.39 41.26 -5.21
C GLU A 9 25.65 41.05 -3.87
N LYS A 10 25.17 42.12 -3.23
CA LYS A 10 24.37 42.07 -2.00
C LYS A 10 23.01 41.35 -2.18
N SER A 11 22.47 41.27 -3.41
CA SER A 11 21.15 40.67 -3.62
C SER A 11 21.14 39.14 -3.53
N MET A 12 22.22 38.46 -3.92
CA MET A 12 22.27 37.00 -3.99
C MET A 12 22.42 36.33 -2.62
N THR A 13 23.15 36.96 -1.70
CA THR A 13 23.32 36.48 -0.33
C THR A 13 22.03 36.66 0.48
N GLU A 14 21.35 37.80 0.36
CA GLU A 14 20.05 38.04 0.98
C GLU A 14 18.96 37.09 0.44
N LEU A 15 18.93 36.84 -0.87
CA LEU A 15 18.02 35.87 -1.47
C LEU A 15 18.25 34.45 -0.95
N ARG A 16 19.52 34.04 -0.76
CA ARG A 16 19.85 32.75 -0.15
C ARG A 16 19.38 32.65 1.29
N GLN A 17 19.65 33.68 2.11
CA GLN A 17 19.22 33.72 3.51
C GLN A 17 17.69 33.68 3.63
N ASN A 18 16.97 34.41 2.77
CA ASN A 18 15.51 34.38 2.75
C ASN A 18 14.95 33.00 2.35
N ARG A 19 15.58 32.32 1.37
CA ARG A 19 15.21 30.95 1.01
C ARG A 19 15.44 29.97 2.15
N GLU A 20 16.58 30.08 2.83
CA GLU A 20 16.92 29.23 3.97
C GLU A 20 15.97 29.45 5.15
N ARG A 21 15.66 30.71 5.47
CA ARG A 21 14.65 31.04 6.49
C ARG A 21 13.27 30.49 6.14
N SER A 22 12.83 30.63 4.90
CA SER A 22 11.57 30.05 4.43
C SER A 22 11.57 28.53 4.57
N HIS A 23 12.67 27.88 4.21
CA HIS A 23 12.81 26.43 4.34
C HIS A 23 12.73 25.98 5.80
N LEU A 24 13.43 26.66 6.72
CA LEU A 24 13.38 26.34 8.15
C LEU A 24 11.98 26.53 8.74
N LEU A 25 11.24 27.56 8.31
CA LEU A 25 9.84 27.75 8.70
C LEU A 25 8.96 26.62 8.19
N ASP A 26 9.14 26.19 6.95
CA ASP A 26 8.41 25.05 6.37
C ASP A 26 8.71 23.75 7.15
N VAL A 27 9.97 23.50 7.47
CA VAL A 27 10.40 22.33 8.26
C VAL A 27 9.80 22.37 9.66
N HIS A 28 9.85 23.52 10.34
CA HIS A 28 9.26 23.69 11.66
C HIS A 28 7.74 23.49 11.64
N ARG A 29 7.04 24.08 10.65
CA ARG A 29 5.59 23.89 10.47
C ARG A 29 5.24 22.42 10.25
N ASN A 30 5.99 21.73 9.40
CA ASN A 30 5.78 20.31 9.17
C ASN A 30 6.03 19.48 10.44
N ALA A 31 7.08 19.79 11.21
CA ALA A 31 7.36 19.12 12.48
C ALA A 31 6.21 19.34 13.48
N MET A 32 5.74 20.57 13.63
CA MET A 32 4.60 20.89 14.49
C MET A 32 3.34 20.16 14.03
N PHE A 33 3.05 20.14 12.73
CA PHE A 33 1.92 19.38 12.17
C PHE A 33 2.03 17.87 12.49
N VAL A 34 3.23 17.29 12.37
CA VAL A 34 3.43 15.88 12.74
C VAL A 34 3.15 15.64 14.23
N LEU A 35 3.61 16.54 15.11
CA LEU A 35 3.43 16.39 16.55
C LEU A 35 1.99 16.63 17.01
N THR A 36 1.27 17.58 16.39
CA THR A 36 -0.09 17.96 16.84
C THR A 36 -1.19 17.23 16.10
N GLN A 37 -1.04 17.00 14.80
CA GLN A 37 -2.09 16.45 13.95
C GLN A 37 -1.86 14.98 13.58
N LYS A 38 -0.60 14.52 13.59
CA LYS A 38 -0.27 13.10 13.36
C LYS A 38 -0.02 12.32 14.64
N ASP A 39 -0.52 12.80 15.78
CA ASP A 39 -0.46 12.06 17.03
C ASP A 39 -1.10 10.68 16.84
N ARG A 40 -0.23 9.66 16.76
CA ARG A 40 -0.63 8.27 16.60
C ARG A 40 -0.34 7.64 17.95
N PRO A 41 -1.36 7.03 18.58
CA PRO A 41 -1.13 6.31 19.82
C PRO A 41 -0.03 5.27 19.56
N ILE A 42 0.98 5.28 20.42
CA ILE A 42 1.97 4.21 20.44
C ILE A 42 1.20 2.93 20.80
N PRO A 43 1.33 1.86 20.00
CA PRO A 43 0.66 0.61 20.30
C PRO A 43 0.96 0.15 21.72
N SER A 44 -0.05 -0.39 22.39
CA SER A 44 0.14 -0.97 23.71
C SER A 44 1.05 -2.20 23.61
N LEU A 45 1.70 -2.55 24.73
CA LEU A 45 2.58 -3.73 24.77
C LEU A 45 1.82 -5.03 24.43
N GLN A 46 0.51 -5.08 24.74
CA GLN A 46 -0.33 -6.21 24.35
C GLN A 46 -0.54 -6.27 22.84
N GLU A 47 -0.91 -5.15 22.21
CA GLU A 47 -1.07 -5.08 20.75
C GLU A 47 0.21 -5.45 20.01
N MET A 48 1.37 -5.05 20.53
CA MET A 48 2.66 -5.43 19.96
C MET A 48 2.93 -6.94 20.06
N LYS A 49 2.48 -7.61 21.13
CA LYS A 49 2.58 -9.07 21.28
C LYS A 49 1.64 -9.77 20.32
N ASP A 50 0.38 -9.34 20.26
CA ASP A 50 -0.62 -9.92 19.37
C ASP A 50 -0.17 -9.81 17.90
N ASP A 51 0.51 -8.72 17.52
CA ASP A 51 1.08 -8.54 16.19
C ASP A 51 2.26 -9.47 15.87
N LEU A 52 2.99 -9.95 16.89
CA LEU A 52 4.09 -10.91 16.74
C LEU A 52 3.59 -12.36 16.64
N GLU A 53 2.41 -12.65 17.20
CA GLU A 53 1.80 -13.99 17.15
C GLU A 53 1.14 -14.30 15.80
N LYS A 54 0.86 -13.27 14.99
CA LYS A 54 0.23 -13.42 13.67
C LYS A 54 1.18 -14.01 12.62
N ASP A 55 0.62 -14.83 11.74
CA ASP A 55 1.31 -15.30 10.55
C ASP A 55 1.86 -14.13 9.73
N GLU A 56 3.09 -14.24 9.26
CA GLU A 56 3.82 -13.18 8.56
C GLU A 56 3.01 -12.59 7.38
N LEU A 57 2.36 -13.44 6.59
CA LEU A 57 1.52 -13.02 5.47
C LEU A 57 0.27 -12.25 5.91
N THR A 58 -0.37 -12.66 7.00
CA THR A 58 -1.54 -11.96 7.54
C THR A 58 -1.16 -10.61 8.11
N SER A 59 -0.07 -10.55 8.88
CA SER A 59 0.50 -9.31 9.43
C SER A 59 0.85 -8.31 8.32
N ILE A 60 1.47 -8.74 7.21
CA ILE A 60 1.77 -7.85 6.08
C ILE A 60 0.50 -7.35 5.39
N LYS A 61 -0.52 -8.21 5.19
CA LYS A 61 -1.81 -7.80 4.61
C LYS A 61 -2.51 -6.75 5.46
N GLU A 62 -2.50 -6.93 6.78
CA GLU A 62 -3.03 -5.95 7.73
C GLU A 62 -2.24 -4.65 7.71
N ARG A 63 -0.90 -4.70 7.68
CA ARG A 63 -0.05 -3.51 7.56
C ARG A 63 -0.32 -2.72 6.27
N ILE A 64 -0.53 -3.40 5.14
CA ILE A 64 -0.92 -2.76 3.88
C ILE A 64 -2.29 -2.07 4.02
N ALA A 65 -3.27 -2.74 4.63
CA ALA A 65 -4.59 -2.17 4.87
C ALA A 65 -4.51 -0.94 5.79
N ASN A 66 -3.79 -1.06 6.89
CA ASN A 66 -3.55 0.03 7.85
C ASN A 66 -2.80 1.20 7.18
N ALA A 67 -1.81 0.93 6.34
CA ALA A 67 -1.09 1.97 5.59
C ALA A 67 -2.03 2.77 4.66
N LYS A 68 -2.99 2.10 4.00
CA LYS A 68 -4.01 2.75 3.16
C LYS A 68 -4.94 3.65 3.97
N VAL A 69 -5.48 3.14 5.09
CA VAL A 69 -6.34 3.90 6.00
C VAL A 69 -5.59 5.11 6.55
N ASN A 70 -4.36 4.89 7.02
CA ASN A 70 -3.49 5.94 7.54
C ASN A 70 -3.15 7.00 6.49
N HIS A 71 -2.91 6.62 5.23
CA HIS A 71 -2.63 7.57 4.17
C HIS A 71 -3.82 8.48 3.90
N ARG A 72 -5.02 7.90 3.78
CA ARG A 72 -6.26 8.66 3.63
C ARG A 72 -6.47 9.64 4.79
N ALA A 73 -6.36 9.16 6.03
CA ALA A 73 -6.51 10.01 7.21
C ALA A 73 -5.47 11.15 7.25
N ASN A 74 -4.21 10.89 6.83
CA ASN A 74 -3.20 11.93 6.76
C ASN A 74 -3.54 12.98 5.68
N LEU A 75 -4.03 12.56 4.51
CA LEU A 75 -4.45 13.49 3.46
C LEU A 75 -5.60 14.37 3.94
N GLU A 76 -6.62 13.79 4.56
CA GLU A 76 -7.75 14.52 5.13
C GLU A 76 -7.28 15.59 6.14
N ARG A 77 -6.33 15.25 7.02
CA ARG A 77 -5.74 16.20 7.97
C ARG A 77 -4.91 17.28 7.30
N ILE A 78 -4.13 16.95 6.27
CA ILE A 78 -3.35 17.92 5.49
C ILE A 78 -4.31 18.92 4.84
N TYR A 79 -5.38 18.44 4.20
CA TYR A 79 -6.38 19.31 3.59
C TYR A 79 -7.10 20.18 4.63
N ALA A 80 -7.48 19.62 5.78
CA ALA A 80 -8.14 20.38 6.84
C ALA A 80 -7.25 21.49 7.40
N ALA A 81 -5.99 21.18 7.72
CA ALA A 81 -5.04 22.17 8.24
C ALA A 81 -4.76 23.28 7.23
N HIS A 82 -4.53 22.93 5.96
CA HIS A 82 -4.35 23.93 4.92
C HIS A 82 -5.63 24.77 4.70
N ALA A 83 -6.83 24.17 4.75
CA ALA A 83 -8.07 24.93 4.62
C ALA A 83 -8.26 25.93 5.78
N GLU A 84 -7.90 25.57 7.01
CA GLU A 84 -7.91 26.47 8.16
C GLU A 84 -6.92 27.63 7.98
N ASP A 85 -5.67 27.33 7.64
CA ASP A 85 -4.64 28.34 7.35
C ASP A 85 -5.10 29.33 6.26
N TYR A 86 -5.74 28.83 5.21
CA TYR A 86 -6.28 29.65 4.13
C TYR A 86 -7.41 30.56 4.60
N LEU A 87 -8.36 30.04 5.38
CA LEU A 87 -9.47 30.83 5.91
C LEU A 87 -9.00 31.92 6.87
N ASP A 88 -8.01 31.63 7.71
CA ASP A 88 -7.43 32.59 8.62
C ASP A 88 -6.64 33.68 7.89
N ASP A 89 -5.86 33.32 6.87
CA ASP A 89 -5.20 34.31 6.02
C ASP A 89 -6.23 35.22 5.30
N GLN A 90 -7.31 34.63 4.76
CA GLN A 90 -8.40 35.41 4.15
C GLN A 90 -9.09 36.34 5.16
N ARG A 91 -9.24 35.92 6.42
CA ARG A 91 -9.80 36.74 7.50
C ARG A 91 -8.89 37.92 7.83
N LEU A 92 -7.60 37.68 8.06
CA LEU A 92 -6.60 38.71 8.35
C LEU A 92 -6.49 39.74 7.21
N ARG A 93 -6.64 39.30 5.96
CA ARG A 93 -6.71 40.21 4.80
C ARG A 93 -7.94 41.12 4.82
N ARG A 94 -9.09 40.60 5.23
CA ARG A 94 -10.32 41.40 5.35
C ARG A 94 -10.22 42.40 6.50
N GLU A 95 -9.67 41.99 7.63
CA GLU A 95 -9.49 42.83 8.82
C GLU A 95 -8.49 43.96 8.55
N SER A 96 -7.32 43.65 7.99
CA SER A 96 -6.31 44.66 7.61
C SER A 96 -6.84 45.66 6.57
N ARG A 97 -7.74 45.23 5.67
CA ARG A 97 -8.45 46.14 4.77
C ARG A 97 -9.38 47.09 5.53
N GLY A 98 -10.09 46.60 6.54
CA GLY A 98 -10.98 47.42 7.38
C GLY A 98 -10.23 48.48 8.18
N GLU A 99 -9.13 48.09 8.83
CA GLU A 99 -8.28 49.01 9.61
C GLU A 99 -7.68 50.12 8.75
N TYR A 100 -7.24 49.79 7.53
CA TYR A 100 -6.69 50.77 6.59
C TYR A 100 -7.75 51.80 6.13
N ILE A 101 -9.00 51.35 5.91
CA ILE A 101 -10.10 52.23 5.49
C ILE A 101 -10.52 53.18 6.62
N GLN A 102 -10.45 52.75 7.87
CA GLN A 102 -10.94 53.53 9.02
C GLN A 102 -9.94 54.56 9.55
N GLY A 103 -8.65 54.43 9.25
CA GLY A 103 -7.59 55.24 9.85
C GLY A 103 -7.09 56.47 9.07
N GLN A 104 -7.44 56.67 7.79
CA GLN A 104 -6.65 57.59 6.94
C GLN A 104 -7.39 58.47 5.92
N PHE A 105 -8.73 58.42 5.78
CA PHE A 105 -9.37 59.07 4.63
C PHE A 105 -10.66 59.86 4.93
N ASP A 106 -10.58 61.16 4.64
CA ASP A 106 -11.71 62.08 4.56
C ASP A 106 -12.45 61.83 3.22
N GLY A 107 -13.61 61.19 3.29
CA GLY A 107 -14.74 61.20 2.34
C GLY A 107 -14.51 60.92 0.84
N GLU A 108 -13.74 61.75 0.14
CA GLU A 108 -13.74 61.84 -1.33
C GLU A 108 -12.52 61.19 -2.01
N SER A 109 -11.38 61.04 -1.31
CA SER A 109 -10.16 60.41 -1.88
C SER A 109 -10.16 58.86 -1.77
N MET A 110 -11.13 58.29 -1.05
CA MET A 110 -11.15 56.87 -0.68
C MET A 110 -11.44 55.95 -1.88
N SER A 111 -12.38 56.32 -2.76
CA SER A 111 -12.81 55.48 -3.90
C SER A 111 -11.69 55.26 -4.94
N SER A 112 -10.98 56.34 -5.31
CA SER A 112 -9.92 56.27 -6.33
C SER A 112 -8.67 55.53 -5.83
N LYS A 113 -8.30 55.70 -4.55
CA LYS A 113 -7.18 54.94 -3.96
C LYS A 113 -7.53 53.48 -3.68
N LEU A 114 -8.80 53.16 -3.34
CA LEU A 114 -9.25 51.77 -3.23
C LEU A 114 -9.16 51.06 -4.59
N ALA A 115 -9.56 51.74 -5.67
CA ALA A 115 -9.47 51.22 -7.03
C ALA A 115 -8.00 50.97 -7.43
N GLU A 116 -7.12 51.96 -7.23
CA GLU A 116 -5.69 51.84 -7.53
C GLU A 116 -5.00 50.73 -6.70
N TRP A 117 -5.38 50.58 -5.43
CA TRP A 117 -4.88 49.51 -4.56
C TRP A 117 -5.42 48.14 -4.95
N SER A 118 -6.66 48.05 -5.44
CA SER A 118 -7.25 46.81 -5.98
C SER A 118 -6.71 46.42 -7.36
N GLU A 119 -6.17 47.37 -8.11
CA GLU A 119 -5.72 47.19 -9.50
C GLU A 119 -4.20 46.94 -9.59
N LYS A 120 -3.40 47.61 -8.75
CA LYS A 120 -1.94 47.35 -8.62
C LYS A 120 -1.61 46.08 -7.85
N ARG A 121 -2.57 45.65 -7.06
CA ARG A 121 -2.50 44.47 -6.21
C ARG A 121 -3.66 43.65 -6.71
N ASP A 122 -3.49 42.83 -7.74
CA ASP A 122 -4.25 41.58 -7.85
C ASP A 122 -3.50 40.55 -6.98
N PRO A 123 -3.65 40.63 -5.64
CA PRO A 123 -2.80 39.95 -4.67
C PRO A 123 -3.37 38.56 -4.35
N LEU A 124 -4.54 38.25 -4.91
CA LEU A 124 -5.17 36.95 -4.88
C LEU A 124 -4.28 36.01 -5.70
N ALA A 125 -3.87 36.41 -6.90
CA ALA A 125 -2.98 35.59 -7.72
C ALA A 125 -1.64 35.23 -7.04
N SER A 126 -0.92 36.17 -6.43
CA SER A 126 0.46 35.89 -5.94
C SER A 126 0.52 35.05 -4.67
N ILE A 127 -0.41 35.22 -3.73
CA ILE A 127 -0.35 34.49 -2.45
C ILE A 127 -1.11 33.17 -2.53
N ASP A 128 -2.17 33.09 -3.34
CA ASP A 128 -2.83 31.81 -3.63
C ASP A 128 -1.85 30.83 -4.27
N HIS A 129 -0.89 31.32 -5.08
CA HIS A 129 0.19 30.49 -5.61
C HIS A 129 1.14 29.94 -4.54
N HIS A 130 1.44 30.72 -3.49
CA HIS A 130 2.26 30.24 -2.38
C HIS A 130 1.54 29.16 -1.57
N TYR A 131 0.25 29.36 -1.29
CA TYR A 131 -0.58 28.37 -0.61
C TYR A 131 -0.71 27.09 -1.44
N GLU A 132 -1.04 27.22 -2.73
CA GLU A 132 -1.16 26.09 -3.65
C GLU A 132 0.16 25.31 -3.75
N ALA A 133 1.30 26.01 -3.87
CA ALA A 133 2.61 25.38 -3.89
C ALA A 133 2.92 24.65 -2.57
N SER A 134 2.54 25.23 -1.42
CA SER A 134 2.73 24.60 -0.11
C SER A 134 1.87 23.35 0.02
N LEU A 135 0.57 23.41 -0.32
CA LEU A 135 -0.33 22.27 -0.27
C LEU A 135 0.15 21.15 -1.21
N LYS A 136 0.49 21.49 -2.46
CA LYS A 136 1.04 20.53 -3.44
C LYS A 136 2.28 19.84 -2.89
N ARG A 137 3.18 20.58 -2.24
CA ARG A 137 4.40 20.01 -1.63
C ARG A 137 4.08 19.06 -0.48
N SER A 138 3.19 19.44 0.44
CA SER A 138 2.77 18.61 1.57
C SER A 138 2.11 17.30 1.10
N VAL A 139 1.20 17.40 0.12
CA VAL A 139 0.52 16.25 -0.48
C VAL A 139 1.52 15.34 -1.20
N ALA A 140 2.40 15.92 -2.03
CA ALA A 140 3.42 15.14 -2.74
C ALA A 140 4.36 14.40 -1.78
N ALA A 141 4.79 15.04 -0.69
CA ALA A 141 5.62 14.42 0.33
C ALA A 141 4.89 13.25 1.03
N GLU A 142 3.61 13.41 1.37
CA GLU A 142 2.81 12.34 1.97
C GLU A 142 2.58 11.18 0.98
N CYS A 143 2.30 11.46 -0.29
CA CYS A 143 2.17 10.45 -1.34
C CYS A 143 3.47 9.68 -1.55
N ALA A 144 4.62 10.37 -1.61
CA ALA A 144 5.94 9.74 -1.76
C ALA A 144 6.25 8.80 -0.59
N ARG A 145 5.99 9.24 0.64
CA ARG A 145 6.12 8.40 1.84
C ARG A 145 5.21 7.17 1.77
N TYR A 146 3.92 7.35 1.47
CA TYR A 146 2.98 6.24 1.35
C TYR A 146 3.41 5.25 0.27
N ALA A 147 3.83 5.75 -0.90
CA ALA A 147 4.31 4.91 -1.99
C ALA A 147 5.50 4.04 -1.57
N SER A 148 6.49 4.62 -0.89
CA SER A 148 7.64 3.84 -0.38
C SER A 148 7.22 2.69 0.53
N VAL A 149 6.33 2.95 1.49
CA VAL A 149 5.83 1.94 2.43
C VAL A 149 5.07 0.83 1.72
N ILE A 150 4.19 1.17 0.77
CA ILE A 150 3.39 0.19 0.05
C ILE A 150 4.24 -0.66 -0.90
N VAL A 151 5.23 -0.06 -1.57
CA VAL A 151 6.14 -0.79 -2.46
C VAL A 151 6.89 -1.85 -1.65
N ASP A 152 7.49 -1.46 -0.52
CA ASP A 152 8.25 -2.38 0.34
C ASP A 152 7.39 -3.52 0.90
N LEU A 153 6.19 -3.20 1.40
CA LEU A 153 5.28 -4.21 1.93
C LEU A 153 4.73 -5.14 0.84
N SER A 154 4.46 -4.61 -0.35
CA SER A 154 3.95 -5.42 -1.47
C SER A 154 5.01 -6.35 -2.02
N ALA A 155 6.27 -5.91 -2.06
CA ALA A 155 7.40 -6.76 -2.43
C ALA A 155 7.56 -7.93 -1.45
N LYS A 156 7.54 -7.66 -0.14
CA LYS A 156 7.60 -8.71 0.90
C LYS A 156 6.42 -9.67 0.84
N LYS A 157 5.21 -9.16 0.61
CA LYS A 157 4.02 -9.99 0.43
C LYS A 157 4.22 -10.97 -0.73
N TYR A 158 4.69 -10.47 -1.87
CA TYR A 158 4.92 -11.29 -3.05
C TYR A 158 5.98 -12.37 -2.81
N GLU A 159 7.09 -12.02 -2.14
CA GLU A 159 8.15 -12.96 -1.79
C GLU A 159 7.64 -14.13 -0.92
N ILE A 160 6.85 -13.82 0.11
CA ILE A 160 6.27 -14.85 0.98
C ILE A 160 5.25 -15.71 0.22
N GLU A 161 4.40 -15.09 -0.61
CA GLU A 161 3.43 -15.84 -1.43
C GLU A 161 4.15 -16.76 -2.43
N GLN A 162 5.26 -16.32 -3.03
CA GLN A 162 6.08 -17.17 -3.88
C GLN A 162 6.70 -18.34 -3.10
N ARG A 163 7.31 -18.07 -1.95
CA ARG A 163 7.91 -19.12 -1.10
C ARG A 163 6.88 -20.19 -0.72
N LEU A 164 5.69 -19.77 -0.27
CA LEU A 164 4.61 -20.70 0.11
C LEU A 164 4.09 -21.49 -1.10
N GLU A 165 4.01 -20.87 -2.27
CA GLU A 165 3.58 -21.56 -3.50
C GLU A 165 4.67 -22.52 -4.01
N GLU A 166 5.94 -22.20 -3.87
CA GLU A 166 7.05 -23.09 -4.18
C GLU A 166 7.09 -24.29 -3.23
N GLU A 167 6.96 -24.07 -1.92
CA GLU A 167 6.84 -25.15 -0.93
C GLU A 167 5.63 -26.04 -1.24
N ARG A 168 4.50 -25.44 -1.63
CA ARG A 168 3.33 -26.20 -2.07
C ARG A 168 3.63 -27.00 -3.33
N ARG A 169 4.26 -26.39 -4.34
CA ARG A 169 4.63 -27.05 -5.60
C ARG A 169 5.62 -28.19 -5.36
N GLN A 170 6.58 -28.02 -4.46
CA GLN A 170 7.53 -29.07 -4.07
C GLN A 170 6.83 -30.23 -3.37
N ARG A 171 5.91 -29.94 -2.43
CA ARG A 171 5.08 -30.97 -1.79
C ARG A 171 4.22 -31.71 -2.81
N ASP A 172 3.63 -30.98 -3.74
CA ASP A 172 2.76 -31.52 -4.79
C ASP A 172 3.54 -32.34 -5.85
N ALA A 173 4.80 -31.99 -6.11
CA ALA A 173 5.67 -32.70 -7.05
C ALA A 173 6.20 -34.03 -6.48
N ALA A 174 6.12 -34.26 -5.16
CA ALA A 174 6.62 -35.46 -4.50
C ALA A 174 5.64 -36.64 -4.65
N PHE A 175 5.67 -37.29 -5.81
CA PHE A 175 4.90 -38.52 -6.05
C PHE A 175 5.48 -39.70 -5.23
N PRO A 176 4.65 -40.44 -4.46
CA PRO A 176 5.12 -41.57 -3.66
C PRO A 176 5.61 -42.71 -4.56
N LEU A 177 6.81 -43.24 -4.27
CA LEU A 177 7.43 -44.31 -5.05
C LEU A 177 6.98 -45.71 -4.61
N THR A 178 6.48 -45.83 -3.38
CA THR A 178 6.09 -47.09 -2.75
C THR A 178 4.74 -46.96 -2.05
N LEU A 179 4.07 -48.08 -1.82
CA LEU A 179 2.84 -48.15 -1.03
C LEU A 179 3.00 -47.58 0.39
N GLU A 180 4.10 -47.90 1.08
CA GLU A 180 4.38 -47.37 2.42
C GLU A 180 4.52 -45.83 2.38
N GLU A 181 5.22 -45.32 1.35
CA GLU A 181 5.35 -43.89 1.16
C GLU A 181 3.99 -43.25 0.90
N PHE A 182 3.11 -43.88 0.11
CA PHE A 182 1.75 -43.39 -0.13
C PHE A 182 0.97 -43.22 1.17
N HIS A 183 0.98 -44.20 2.08
CA HIS A 183 0.28 -44.06 3.37
C HIS A 183 0.90 -43.00 4.29
N SER A 184 2.21 -42.78 4.18
CA SER A 184 2.90 -41.74 4.97
C SER A 184 2.59 -40.31 4.51
N LYS A 185 2.12 -40.12 3.27
CA LYS A 185 1.78 -38.79 2.74
C LYS A 185 0.50 -38.25 3.38
N PRO A 186 0.34 -36.92 3.44
CA PRO A 186 -0.91 -36.32 3.87
C PRO A 186 -2.08 -36.70 2.95
N ARG A 187 -3.29 -36.69 3.51
CA ARG A 187 -4.50 -37.24 2.88
C ARG A 187 -4.81 -36.60 1.53
N ASP A 188 -4.54 -35.32 1.36
CA ASP A 188 -4.71 -34.58 0.10
C ASP A 188 -3.83 -35.10 -1.04
N ILE A 189 -2.58 -35.47 -0.74
CA ILE A 189 -1.68 -36.11 -1.70
C ILE A 189 -2.15 -37.53 -2.01
N GLN A 190 -2.57 -38.30 -1.00
CA GLN A 190 -3.14 -39.65 -1.21
C GLN A 190 -4.34 -39.60 -2.16
N ILE A 191 -5.25 -38.66 -1.95
CA ILE A 191 -6.42 -38.43 -2.81
C ILE A 191 -6.02 -38.15 -4.26
N ARG A 192 -5.00 -37.30 -4.44
CA ARG A 192 -4.56 -36.91 -5.77
C ARG A 192 -3.90 -38.06 -6.51
N VAL A 193 -3.07 -38.83 -5.81
CA VAL A 193 -2.42 -40.04 -6.33
C VAL A 193 -3.48 -41.11 -6.63
N ALA A 194 -4.46 -41.30 -5.75
CA ALA A 194 -5.62 -42.18 -5.98
C ALA A 194 -6.38 -41.79 -7.25
N ASN A 195 -6.73 -40.50 -7.42
CA ASN A 195 -7.37 -40.00 -8.63
C ASN A 195 -6.51 -40.26 -9.88
N PHE A 196 -5.20 -40.10 -9.78
CA PHE A 196 -4.28 -40.40 -10.87
C PHE A 196 -4.27 -41.89 -11.24
N LEU A 197 -4.19 -42.78 -10.25
CA LEU A 197 -4.21 -44.22 -10.44
C LEU A 197 -5.54 -44.70 -11.04
N SER A 198 -6.67 -44.13 -10.63
CA SER A 198 -8.00 -44.46 -11.19
C SER A 198 -8.33 -43.76 -12.52
N SER A 199 -7.51 -42.81 -12.98
CA SER A 199 -7.76 -42.04 -14.20
C SER A 199 -7.31 -42.73 -15.48
N ASP A 200 -7.92 -42.37 -16.62
CA ASP A 200 -7.53 -42.82 -17.95
C ASP A 200 -6.16 -42.26 -18.38
N GLY A 201 -5.51 -42.88 -19.38
CA GLY A 201 -4.17 -42.49 -19.85
C GLY A 201 -4.03 -41.00 -20.23
N ILE A 202 -5.04 -40.41 -20.88
CA ILE A 202 -5.04 -38.99 -21.26
C ILE A 202 -5.09 -38.07 -20.02
N LYS A 203 -5.91 -38.43 -19.03
CA LYS A 203 -6.02 -37.67 -17.77
C LYS A 203 -4.76 -37.82 -16.93
N ARG A 204 -4.16 -39.01 -16.91
CA ARG A 204 -2.87 -39.27 -16.26
C ARG A 204 -1.78 -38.39 -16.86
N GLU A 205 -1.68 -38.28 -18.18
CA GLU A 205 -0.70 -37.40 -18.85
C GLU A 205 -0.89 -35.92 -18.50
N LYS A 206 -2.14 -35.47 -18.45
CA LYS A 206 -2.47 -34.11 -17.99
C LYS A 206 -2.04 -33.87 -16.54
N MET A 207 -2.34 -34.80 -15.63
CA MET A 207 -1.95 -34.71 -14.23
C MET A 207 -0.42 -34.75 -14.05
N MET A 208 0.29 -35.58 -14.82
CA MET A 208 1.76 -35.58 -14.81
C MET A 208 2.33 -34.22 -15.22
N SER A 209 1.75 -33.60 -16.25
CA SER A 209 2.16 -32.26 -16.70
C SER A 209 1.83 -31.18 -15.67
N GLU A 210 0.66 -31.26 -15.04
CA GLU A 210 0.18 -30.29 -14.06
C GLU A 210 0.98 -30.32 -12.75
N PHE A 211 1.29 -31.51 -12.25
CA PHE A 211 2.04 -31.69 -11.00
C PHE A 211 3.54 -31.90 -11.20
N GLY A 212 4.02 -31.90 -12.45
CA GLY A 212 5.42 -32.06 -12.78
C GLY A 212 5.98 -33.46 -12.49
N TRP A 213 5.13 -34.49 -12.48
CA TRP A 213 5.55 -35.86 -12.21
C TRP A 213 6.20 -36.49 -13.43
N ALA A 214 7.37 -37.08 -13.25
CA ALA A 214 8.04 -37.81 -14.31
C ALA A 214 7.44 -39.21 -14.48
N TRP A 215 7.31 -39.69 -15.72
CA TRP A 215 6.86 -41.05 -16.03
C TRP A 215 7.57 -42.12 -15.18
N ARG A 216 8.88 -41.94 -14.95
CA ARG A 216 9.70 -42.86 -14.16
C ARG A 216 9.30 -42.92 -12.67
N GLN A 217 8.77 -41.82 -12.12
CA GLN A 217 8.34 -41.75 -10.72
C GLN A 217 6.99 -42.43 -10.50
N VAL A 218 6.08 -42.31 -11.47
CA VAL A 218 4.72 -42.88 -11.35
C VAL A 218 4.65 -44.37 -11.71
N THR A 219 5.55 -44.85 -12.56
CA THR A 219 5.53 -46.24 -13.07
C THR A 219 5.55 -47.31 -11.95
N PRO A 220 6.38 -47.22 -10.90
CA PRO A 220 6.41 -48.23 -9.83
C PRO A 220 5.05 -48.40 -9.15
N LEU A 221 4.42 -47.30 -8.76
CA LEU A 221 3.14 -47.33 -8.06
C LEU A 221 1.99 -47.75 -8.97
N ILE A 222 2.03 -47.42 -10.26
CA ILE A 222 1.07 -47.93 -11.25
C ILE A 222 1.13 -49.46 -11.31
N ARG A 223 2.34 -50.04 -11.33
CA ARG A 223 2.50 -51.50 -11.36
C ARG A 223 2.01 -52.15 -10.06
N GLU A 224 2.32 -51.56 -8.91
CA GLU A 224 1.81 -52.04 -7.63
C GLU A 224 0.27 -51.98 -7.59
N PHE A 225 -0.31 -50.89 -8.09
CA PHE A 225 -1.76 -50.73 -8.22
C PHE A 225 -2.38 -51.78 -9.14
N GLU A 226 -1.80 -52.06 -10.30
CA GLU A 226 -2.31 -53.08 -11.23
C GLU A 226 -2.18 -54.52 -10.67
N THR A 227 -1.21 -54.76 -9.78
CA THR A 227 -0.92 -56.10 -9.25
C THR A 227 -1.65 -56.41 -7.95
N ASN A 228 -1.90 -55.42 -7.09
CA ASN A 228 -2.44 -55.61 -5.75
C ASN A 228 -3.92 -55.18 -5.65
N GLU A 229 -4.83 -56.16 -5.60
CA GLU A 229 -6.28 -55.93 -5.46
C GLU A 229 -6.65 -55.22 -4.15
N GLU A 230 -5.92 -55.45 -3.05
CA GLU A 230 -6.18 -54.78 -1.78
C GLU A 230 -5.94 -53.27 -1.91
N PHE A 231 -4.86 -52.89 -2.59
CA PHE A 231 -4.53 -51.49 -2.84
C PHE A 231 -5.53 -50.82 -3.79
N GLN A 232 -6.04 -51.54 -4.80
CA GLN A 232 -7.11 -51.04 -5.67
C GLN A 232 -8.40 -50.73 -4.90
N ASN A 233 -8.77 -51.62 -3.99
CA ASN A 233 -9.95 -51.45 -3.15
C ASN A 233 -9.77 -50.26 -2.20
N GLU A 234 -8.59 -50.12 -1.59
CA GLU A 234 -8.30 -48.98 -0.72
C GLU A 234 -8.41 -47.64 -1.46
N VAL A 235 -7.80 -47.54 -2.65
CA VAL A 235 -7.88 -46.35 -3.51
C VAL A 235 -9.33 -46.03 -3.88
N SER A 236 -10.14 -47.05 -4.20
CA SER A 236 -11.56 -46.88 -4.52
C SER A 236 -12.35 -46.35 -3.32
N ILE A 237 -12.17 -46.95 -2.13
CA ILE A 237 -12.80 -46.48 -0.88
C ILE A 237 -12.38 -45.03 -0.56
N LEU A 238 -11.10 -44.71 -0.79
CA LEU A 238 -10.55 -43.39 -0.55
C LEU A 238 -11.18 -42.31 -1.44
N LEU A 239 -11.57 -42.66 -2.67
CA LEU A 239 -12.30 -41.78 -3.58
C LEU A 239 -13.80 -41.71 -3.23
N GLU A 240 -14.44 -42.83 -2.90
CA GLU A 240 -15.87 -42.86 -2.50
C GLU A 240 -16.13 -42.04 -1.22
N THR A 241 -15.21 -42.10 -0.26
CA THR A 241 -15.30 -41.31 0.99
C THR A 241 -15.26 -39.80 0.75
N LEU A 242 -14.64 -39.34 -0.34
CA LEU A 242 -14.67 -37.93 -0.75
C LEU A 242 -15.99 -37.55 -1.40
N GLU A 243 -16.47 -38.36 -2.35
CA GLU A 243 -17.73 -38.09 -3.04
C GLU A 243 -18.91 -38.05 -2.07
N SER A 244 -18.89 -38.92 -1.06
CA SER A 244 -19.90 -38.99 0.01
C SER A 244 -19.93 -37.75 0.91
N ARG A 245 -18.82 -36.99 0.95
CA ARG A 245 -18.62 -35.81 1.81
C ARG A 245 -18.88 -34.49 1.09
N ASP A 246 -19.25 -34.50 -0.20
CA ASP A 246 -19.73 -33.31 -0.90
C ASP A 246 -21.27 -33.17 -0.73
N PRO A 247 -21.76 -32.33 0.18
CA PRO A 247 -23.20 -32.15 0.41
C PRO A 247 -23.92 -31.53 -0.79
N ARG A 248 -23.22 -30.99 -1.80
CA ARG A 248 -23.83 -30.39 -3.00
C ARG A 248 -24.34 -31.41 -4.00
N ARG A 249 -23.94 -32.68 -3.88
CA ARG A 249 -24.37 -33.78 -4.75
C ARG A 249 -25.55 -34.59 -4.22
N ARG A 250 -26.02 -34.37 -2.99
CA ARG A 250 -27.15 -35.11 -2.40
C ARG A 250 -28.55 -34.60 -2.80
N GLY A 251 -28.63 -33.67 -3.74
CA GLY A 251 -29.88 -32.97 -4.11
C GLY A 251 -30.24 -33.01 -5.59
N GLN A 252 -29.65 -33.90 -6.40
CA GLN A 252 -30.06 -34.17 -7.78
C GLN A 252 -30.52 -35.61 -7.93
#